data_AF-A0A6B2GGW6-F1
#
_entry.id   AF-A0A6B2GGW6-F1
#
_cell.length_a   1.000
_cell.length_b   1.000
_cell.length_c   1.000
_cell.angle_alpha   90.00
_cell.angle_beta   90.00
_cell.angle_gamma   90.00
#
_symmetry.space_group_name_H-M   'P 1'
#
loop_
_entity.id
_entity.type
_entity.pdbx_description
1 polymer ?
#
loop_
_entity_poly.entity_id
_entity_poly.type
_entity_poly.pdbx_seq_one_letter_code
_entity_poly.pdbx_strand_id
1 'polypeptide(L)'
;MKTLDQWYTEYALSHQHKTNIKIHFFCVPAIYFSIIGFFMSIPPSMLSQTLNLENPLIENWGAPAVSIILLFYVLLSVRLALKMLLFSAICILGNYYLSIIMPLF
;
A
#
# COMPACT_ATOMS: atom_id res chain seq x y z
N MET A 1 -16.36 -12.43 7.67
CA MET A 1 -14.99 -12.25 7.14
C MET A 1 -14.17 -13.47 7.57
N LYS A 2 -13.30 -14.02 6.71
CA LYS A 2 -12.37 -15.08 7.15
C LYS A 2 -11.44 -14.54 8.23
N THR A 3 -11.05 -15.37 9.20
CA THR A 3 -10.07 -14.99 10.22
C THR A 3 -8.69 -14.87 9.59
N LEU A 4 -7.77 -14.19 10.29
CA LEU A 4 -6.39 -14.06 9.81
C LEU A 4 -5.72 -15.42 9.58
N ASP A 5 -5.93 -16.37 10.50
CA ASP A 5 -5.36 -17.72 10.39
C ASP A 5 -5.95 -18.52 9.21
N GLN A 6 -7.23 -18.32 8.91
CA GLN A 6 -7.86 -18.92 7.73
C GLN A 6 -7.22 -18.40 6.44
N TRP A 7 -7.00 -17.08 6.35
CA TRP A 7 -6.29 -16.49 5.21
C TRP A 7 -4.88 -17.04 5.05
N TYR A 8 -4.11 -17.14 6.14
CA TYR A 8 -2.75 -17.70 6.09
C TYR A 8 -2.73 -19.18 5.72
N THR A 9 -3.68 -19.97 6.24
CA THR A 9 -3.79 -21.39 5.93
C THR A 9 -4.07 -21.59 4.45
N GLU A 10 -5.05 -20.89 3.89
CA GLU A 10 -5.39 -20.98 2.46
C GLU A 10 -4.26 -20.47 1.56
N TYR A 11 -3.60 -19.37 1.94
CA TYR A 11 -2.43 -18.88 1.22
C TYR A 11 -1.32 -19.93 1.18
N ALA A 12 -1.02 -20.57 2.31
CA ALA A 12 0.01 -21.59 2.39
C ALA A 12 -0.27 -22.78 1.44
N LEU A 13 -1.52 -23.22 1.27
CA LEU A 13 -1.86 -24.37 0.41
C LEU A 13 -1.39 -24.22 -1.04
N SER A 14 -1.38 -23.00 -1.58
CA SER A 14 -0.91 -22.70 -2.94
C SER A 14 0.57 -22.26 -3.02
N HIS A 15 1.21 -22.02 -1.88
CA HIS A 15 2.56 -21.45 -1.78
C HIS A 15 3.54 -22.41 -1.09
N GLN A 16 3.70 -23.61 -1.66
CA GLN A 16 4.60 -24.64 -1.14
C GLN A 16 5.97 -24.66 -1.86
N HIS A 17 6.00 -24.29 -3.15
CA HIS A 17 7.22 -24.37 -3.95
C HIS A 17 8.22 -23.26 -3.57
N LYS A 18 9.44 -23.66 -3.16
CA LYS A 18 10.46 -22.74 -2.63
C LYS A 18 10.80 -21.57 -3.56
N THR A 19 10.88 -21.80 -4.88
CA THR A 19 11.15 -20.74 -5.85
C THR A 19 9.98 -19.77 -5.97
N ASN A 20 8.74 -20.26 -5.94
CA ASN A 20 7.55 -19.42 -6.01
C ASN A 20 7.48 -18.48 -4.79
N ILE A 21 7.72 -19.03 -3.59
CA ILE A 21 7.76 -18.25 -2.34
C ILE A 21 8.82 -17.15 -2.43
N LYS A 22 10.02 -17.46 -2.94
CA LYS A 22 11.09 -16.46 -3.13
C LYS A 22 10.66 -15.34 -4.09
N ILE A 23 10.05 -15.69 -5.22
CA ILE A 23 9.55 -14.70 -6.19
C ILE A 23 8.51 -13.80 -5.53
N HIS A 24 7.51 -14.38 -4.86
CA HIS A 24 6.48 -13.60 -4.16
C HIS A 24 7.02 -12.70 -3.06
N PHE A 25 8.04 -13.15 -2.32
CA PHE A 25 8.66 -12.35 -1.27
C PHE A 25 9.20 -11.01 -1.79
N PHE A 26 9.71 -10.95 -3.03
CA PHE A 26 10.18 -9.71 -3.65
C PHE A 26 9.11 -9.02 -4.49
N CYS A 27 8.39 -9.78 -5.33
CA CYS A 27 7.46 -9.22 -6.28
C CYS A 27 6.19 -8.67 -5.63
N VAL A 28 5.66 -9.27 -4.55
CA VAL A 28 4.45 -8.77 -3.90
C VAL A 28 4.67 -7.38 -3.27
N PRO A 29 5.75 -7.13 -2.50
CA PRO A 29 6.09 -5.78 -2.05
C PRO A 29 6.27 -4.78 -3.19
N ALA A 30 6.96 -5.18 -4.27
CA ALA A 30 7.19 -4.31 -5.43
C ALA A 30 5.88 -3.95 -6.14
N ILE A 31 4.98 -4.92 -6.34
CA ILE A 31 3.65 -4.68 -6.93
C ILE A 31 2.85 -3.71 -6.05
N TYR A 32 2.84 -3.92 -4.74
CA TYR A 32 2.14 -3.04 -3.81
C TYR A 32 2.67 -1.59 -3.87
N PHE A 33 4.00 -1.43 -3.89
CA PHE A 33 4.66 -0.14 -4.07
C PHE A 33 4.25 0.54 -5.38
N SER A 34 4.27 -0.21 -6.50
CA SER A 34 3.90 0.30 -7.82
C SER A 34 2.43 0.69 -7.92
N ILE A 35 1.52 -0.04 -7.26
CA ILE A 35 0.09 0.31 -7.21
C ILE A 35 -0.10 1.63 -6.46
N ILE A 36 0.58 1.83 -5.32
CA ILE A 36 0.54 3.11 -4.60
C ILE A 36 1.10 4.23 -5.49
N GLY A 37 2.23 4.01 -6.15
CA GLY A 37 2.81 4.97 -7.09
C GLY A 37 1.84 5.32 -8.21
N PHE A 38 1.18 4.33 -8.80
CA PHE A 38 0.14 4.54 -9.80
C PHE A 38 -1.00 5.44 -9.30
N PHE A 39 -1.50 5.23 -8.08
CA PHE A 39 -2.50 6.13 -7.49
C PHE A 39 -1.91 7.52 -7.25
N MET A 40 -0.70 7.63 -6.72
CA MET A 40 -0.03 8.93 -6.51
C MET A 40 0.21 9.69 -7.82
N SER A 41 0.25 9.01 -8.96
CA SER A 41 0.34 9.63 -10.29
C SER A 41 -0.95 10.22 -10.84
N ILE A 42 -2.08 10.01 -10.16
CA ILE A 42 -3.33 10.65 -10.53
C ILE A 42 -3.28 12.12 -10.03
N PRO A 43 -3.64 13.12 -10.86
CA PRO A 43 -3.60 14.53 -10.46
C PRO A 43 -4.35 14.80 -9.14
N PRO A 44 -3.70 15.42 -8.13
CA PRO A 44 -4.29 15.63 -6.81
C PRO A 44 -5.13 16.93 -6.72
N SER A 45 -5.44 17.58 -7.85
CA SER A 45 -6.12 18.89 -7.88
C SER A 45 -7.42 18.92 -7.08
N MET A 46 -8.23 17.86 -7.16
CA MET A 46 -9.47 17.75 -6.39
C MET A 46 -9.20 17.62 -4.88
N LEU A 47 -8.19 16.84 -4.49
CA LEU A 47 -7.84 16.62 -3.08
C LEU A 47 -7.23 17.88 -2.45
N SER A 48 -6.27 18.50 -3.14
CA SER A 48 -5.61 19.73 -2.70
C SER A 48 -6.59 20.90 -2.54
N GLN A 49 -7.51 21.10 -3.48
CA GLN A 49 -8.55 22.13 -3.36
C GLN A 49 -9.53 21.88 -2.22
N THR A 50 -9.80 20.60 -1.88
CA THR A 50 -10.77 20.24 -0.85
C THR A 50 -10.16 20.29 0.55
N LEU A 51 -8.95 19.76 0.71
CA LEU A 51 -8.31 19.58 2.01
C LEU A 51 -7.43 20.78 2.40
N ASN A 52 -6.76 21.41 1.43
CA ASN A 52 -5.89 22.58 1.60
C ASN A 52 -4.89 22.43 2.76
N LEU A 53 -4.26 21.25 2.85
CA LEU A 53 -3.26 20.87 3.85
C LEU A 53 -1.83 21.16 3.39
N GLU A 54 -1.62 21.40 2.08
CA GLU A 54 -0.30 21.65 1.47
C GLU A 54 0.72 20.53 1.74
N ASN A 55 0.24 19.29 1.93
CA ASN A 55 1.08 18.15 2.29
C ASN A 55 1.05 17.06 1.20
N PRO A 56 2.13 16.91 0.40
CA PRO A 56 2.15 15.95 -0.72
C PRO A 56 2.08 14.49 -0.27
N LEU A 57 2.36 14.18 1.00
CA LEU A 57 2.24 12.82 1.55
C LEU A 57 0.79 12.42 1.84
N ILE A 58 -0.10 13.39 1.99
CA ILE A 58 -1.53 13.19 2.31
C ILE A 58 -2.40 13.56 1.10
N GLU A 59 -2.09 14.66 0.42
CA GLU A 59 -2.82 15.17 -0.75
C GLU A 59 -2.41 14.45 -2.04
N ASN A 60 -2.52 13.12 -2.02
CA ASN A 60 -2.36 12.25 -3.18
C ASN A 60 -3.41 11.15 -3.11
N TRP A 61 -3.73 10.50 -4.24
CA TRP A 61 -4.75 9.44 -4.24
C TRP A 61 -4.28 8.12 -3.61
N GLY A 62 -2.98 7.96 -3.34
CA GLY A 62 -2.44 6.83 -2.59
C GLY A 62 -2.88 6.83 -1.13
N ALA A 63 -2.93 8.00 -0.48
CA ALA A 63 -3.35 8.12 0.93
C ALA A 63 -4.80 7.64 1.21
N PRO A 64 -5.85 8.06 0.46
CA PRO A 64 -7.19 7.53 0.66
C PRO A 64 -7.30 6.04 0.29
N ALA A 65 -6.58 5.59 -0.75
CA ALA A 65 -6.53 4.17 -1.10
C ALA A 65 -5.95 3.31 0.05
N VAL A 66 -4.82 3.74 0.62
CA VAL A 66 -4.21 3.10 1.80
C VAL A 66 -5.16 3.16 2.99
N SER A 67 -5.87 4.26 3.20
CA SER A 67 -6.82 4.40 4.30
C SER A 67 -7.94 3.35 4.22
N ILE A 68 -8.49 3.11 3.03
CA ILE A 68 -9.49 2.05 2.78
C ILE A 68 -8.90 0.65 3.06
N ILE A 69 -7.68 0.40 2.60
CA ILE A 69 -6.98 -0.87 2.85
C ILE A 69 -6.73 -1.10 4.34
N LEU A 70 -6.36 -0.05 5.08
CA LEU A 70 -6.12 -0.14 6.53
C LEU A 70 -7.39 -0.44 7.30
N LEU A 71 -8.55 0.08 6.89
CA LEU A 71 -9.84 -0.30 7.49
C LEU A 71 -10.05 -1.82 7.41
N PHE A 72 -9.80 -2.42 6.25
CA PHE A 72 -9.87 -3.88 6.09
C PHE A 72 -8.93 -4.62 7.07
N TYR A 73 -7.69 -4.16 7.21
CA TYR A 73 -6.73 -4.82 8.10
C TYR A 73 -7.01 -4.59 9.58
N VAL A 74 -7.56 -3.43 9.97
CA VAL A 74 -7.98 -3.17 11.36
C VAL A 74 -9.10 -4.12 11.77
N LEU A 75 -10.06 -4.35 10.86
CA LEU A 75 -11.16 -5.31 11.09
C LEU A 75 -10.66 -6.76 11.19
N LEU A 76 -9.51 -7.08 10.59
CA LEU A 76 -8.92 -8.42 10.61
C LEU A 76 -7.99 -8.64 11.82
N SER A 77 -7.07 -7.70 12.09
CA SER A 77 -6.14 -7.73 13.22
C SER A 77 -5.39 -6.40 13.36
N VAL A 78 -5.52 -5.73 14.50
CA VAL A 78 -4.82 -4.45 14.79
C VAL A 78 -3.30 -4.58 14.63
N ARG A 79 -2.71 -5.72 15.06
CA ARG A 79 -1.26 -5.94 14.92
C ARG A 79 -0.82 -6.00 13.45
N LEU A 80 -1.64 -6.61 12.59
CA LEU A 80 -1.37 -6.65 11.15
C LEU A 80 -1.59 -5.28 10.51
N ALA A 81 -2.63 -4.57 10.92
CA ALA A 81 -2.89 -3.21 10.47
C ALA A 81 -1.70 -2.27 10.73
N LEU A 82 -1.05 -2.36 11.90
CA LEU A 82 0.14 -1.57 12.20
C LEU A 82 1.32 -1.88 11.27
N LYS A 83 1.53 -3.16 10.93
CA LYS A 83 2.57 -3.58 9.97
C LYS A 83 2.26 -3.05 8.57
N MET A 84 1.01 -3.16 8.15
CA MET A 84 0.56 -2.63 6.86
C MET A 84 0.68 -1.11 6.82
N LEU A 85 0.30 -0.39 7.89
CA LEU A 85 0.45 1.06 8.00
C LEU A 85 1.91 1.47 7.81
N LEU A 86 2.84 0.81 8.52
CA LEU A 86 4.26 1.09 8.39
C LEU A 86 4.75 0.86 6.95
N PHE A 87 4.36 -0.28 6.34
CA PHE A 87 4.79 -0.60 4.98
C PHE A 87 4.20 0.37 3.94
N SER A 88 2.93 0.72 4.05
CA SER A 88 2.26 1.71 3.19
C SER A 88 2.88 3.10 3.34
N ALA A 89 3.24 3.50 4.57
CA ALA A 89 3.93 4.77 4.81
C ALA A 89 5.29 4.80 4.10
N ILE A 90 6.07 3.71 4.17
CA ILE A 90 7.32 3.56 3.41
C ILE A 90 7.06 3.66 1.90
N CYS A 91 5.98 3.07 1.39
CA CYS A 91 5.63 3.14 -0.03
C CYS A 91 5.26 4.55 -0.49
N ILE A 92 4.48 5.29 0.30
CA ILE A 92 4.13 6.69 0.01
C ILE A 92 5.40 7.55 0.04
N LEU A 93 6.22 7.42 1.09
CA LEU A 93 7.48 8.16 1.20
C LEU A 93 8.42 7.84 0.03
N GLY A 94 8.57 6.57 -0.32
CA GLY A 94 9.41 6.16 -1.44
C GLY A 94 8.92 6.71 -2.78
N ASN A 95 7.61 6.66 -3.05
CA ASN A 95 7.05 7.23 -4.28
C ASN A 95 7.15 8.77 -4.30
N TYR A 96 7.02 9.43 -3.16
CA TYR A 96 7.29 10.87 -3.04
C TYR A 96 8.77 11.20 -3.34
N TYR A 97 9.72 10.43 -2.82
CA TYR A 97 11.13 10.64 -3.18
C TYR A 97 11.40 10.36 -4.66
N LEU A 98 10.74 9.35 -5.25
CA LEU A 98 10.82 9.10 -6.68
C LEU A 98 10.25 10.28 -7.48
N SER A 99 9.18 10.92 -7.01
CA SER A 99 8.54 12.03 -7.72
C SER A 99 9.42 13.29 -7.82
N ILE A 100 10.44 13.39 -6.95
CA ILE A 100 11.41 14.49 -6.99
C ILE A 100 12.39 14.32 -8.17
N ILE A 101 12.66 13.08 -8.58
CA ILE A 101 13.67 12.74 -9.59
C ILE A 101 13.02 12.37 -10.93
N MET A 102 11.81 11.81 -10.90
CA MET A 102 11.01 11.46 -12.07
C MET A 102 9.61 12.06 -11.92
N PRO A 103 8.95 12.47 -13.02
CA PRO A 103 7.59 12.96 -12.95
C PRO A 103 6.63 11.80 -12.64
N LEU A 104 6.34 11.58 -11.36
CA LEU A 104 5.14 10.86 -10.97
C LEU A 104 3.90 11.75 -11.13
N PHE A 105 4.08 13.07 -11.22
CA PHE A 105 3.09 14.10 -11.48
C PHE A 105 3.78 15.34 -12.06
#